data_AF-A0A6I3ZID7-F1
#
_entry.id   AF-A0A6I3ZID7-F1
#
_cell.length_a   1.000
_cell.length_b   1.000
_cell.length_c   1.000
_cell.angle_alpha   90.00
_cell.angle_beta   90.00
_cell.angle_gamma   90.00
#
_symmetry.space_group_name_H-M   'P 1'
#
loop_
_entity.id
_entity.type
_entity.pdbx_description
1 polymer ?
#
loop_
_entity_poly.entity_id
_entity_poly.type
_entity_poly.pdbx_seq_one_letter_code
_entity_poly.pdbx_strand_id
1 'polypeptide(L)'
;MREDIAEKLGCELARLLGVPAARVELAARDLAPGALVEDARLPGWELQLGQVLMPEVVSDYEPDNSEQVGYNVQNIHRALQRFTVPPEATTLPAGFTAFDTFAGYLIFDALIAHGDRHDRNWAVMVPPPGGPGRDSLCPSFDHAASLGFTLTDTKRAELLSGENGGIAGWALKGRARRFEHRVGTPWRTLVDLASDAVALCSPETRDHWRDRLMSVECGSVDDVVASAPDLSDIARRFTVELVMVNRGRLLDVLS
;
A
#
# COMPACT_ATOMS: atom_id res chain seq x y z
N MET A 1 2.18 18.80 -2.11
CA MET A 1 1.41 17.97 -3.06
C MET A 1 -0.03 17.95 -2.57
N ARG A 2 -1.03 18.08 -3.46
CA ARG A 2 -2.44 17.96 -3.07
C ARG A 2 -2.79 16.48 -2.84
N GLU A 3 -3.78 16.22 -2.00
CA GLU A 3 -4.16 14.86 -1.58
C GLU A 3 -4.65 13.99 -2.75
N ASP A 4 -5.45 14.56 -3.64
CA ASP A 4 -5.92 13.91 -4.88
C ASP A 4 -4.78 13.53 -5.84
N ILE A 5 -3.74 14.36 -5.93
CA ILE A 5 -2.53 14.04 -6.70
C ILE A 5 -1.77 12.88 -6.05
N ALA A 6 -1.67 12.84 -4.72
CA ALA A 6 -1.04 11.72 -4.01
C ALA A 6 -1.83 10.42 -4.22
N GLU A 7 -3.15 10.46 -4.14
CA GLU A 7 -4.03 9.31 -4.42
C GLU A 7 -3.86 8.81 -5.87
N LYS A 8 -3.86 9.72 -6.85
CA LYS A 8 -3.64 9.37 -8.27
C LYS A 8 -2.26 8.75 -8.49
N LEU A 9 -1.21 9.35 -7.94
CA LEU A 9 0.15 8.81 -8.04
C LEU A 9 0.28 7.45 -7.34
N GLY A 10 -0.39 7.26 -6.19
CA GLY A 10 -0.50 5.96 -5.52
C GLY A 10 -1.10 4.91 -6.46
N CYS A 11 -2.23 5.19 -7.09
CA CYS A 11 -2.86 4.28 -8.06
C CYS A 11 -1.93 3.91 -9.24
N GLU A 12 -1.27 4.89 -9.86
CA GLU A 12 -0.41 4.62 -11.02
C GLU A 12 0.91 3.93 -10.63
N LEU A 13 1.49 4.24 -9.47
CA LEU A 13 2.67 3.53 -8.94
C LEU A 13 2.33 2.10 -8.50
N ALA A 14 1.11 1.85 -8.01
CA ALA A 14 0.65 0.49 -7.71
C ALA A 14 0.61 -0.35 -8.99
N ARG A 15 0.05 0.20 -10.09
CA ARG A 15 0.08 -0.46 -11.40
C ARG A 15 1.49 -0.69 -11.90
N LEU A 16 2.40 0.27 -11.75
CA LEU A 16 3.81 0.11 -12.12
C LEU A 16 4.44 -1.08 -11.37
N LEU A 17 4.17 -1.21 -10.07
CA LEU A 17 4.62 -2.37 -9.27
C LEU A 17 3.87 -3.66 -9.61
N GLY A 18 2.68 -3.59 -10.22
CA GLY A 18 1.84 -4.76 -10.50
C GLY A 18 0.91 -5.14 -9.35
N VAL A 19 0.69 -4.22 -8.39
CA VAL A 19 -0.28 -4.37 -7.32
C VAL A 19 -1.67 -3.99 -7.83
N PRO A 20 -2.69 -4.86 -7.66
CA PRO A 20 -4.08 -4.50 -7.95
C PRO A 20 -4.50 -3.32 -7.08
N ALA A 21 -5.00 -2.25 -7.71
CA ALA A 21 -5.46 -1.06 -7.03
C ALA A 21 -6.73 -0.52 -7.68
N ALA A 22 -7.64 0.01 -6.86
CA ALA A 22 -8.82 0.71 -7.34
C ALA A 22 -8.38 1.86 -8.26
N ARG A 23 -9.06 2.01 -9.40
CA ARG A 23 -8.72 3.04 -10.37
C ARG A 23 -9.03 4.41 -9.78
N VAL A 24 -8.07 5.33 -9.92
CA VAL A 24 -8.24 6.72 -9.52
C VAL A 24 -8.18 7.59 -10.75
N GLU A 25 -9.14 8.48 -10.92
CA GLU A 25 -9.10 9.54 -11.94
C GLU A 25 -9.22 10.91 -11.29
N LEU A 26 -8.40 11.86 -11.73
CA LEU A 26 -8.51 13.24 -11.29
C LEU A 26 -9.78 13.86 -11.90
N ALA A 27 -10.51 14.61 -11.10
CA ALA A 27 -11.73 15.28 -11.51
C ALA A 27 -11.83 16.67 -10.86
N ALA A 28 -12.76 17.49 -11.35
CA ALA A 28 -13.11 18.74 -10.71
C ALA A 28 -14.63 18.89 -10.63
N ARG A 29 -15.12 19.37 -9.49
CA ARG A 29 -16.53 19.77 -9.31
C ARG A 29 -16.55 21.23 -8.88
N ASP A 30 -17.26 22.07 -9.64
CA ASP A 30 -17.34 23.52 -9.37
C ASP A 30 -15.96 24.19 -9.20
N LEU A 31 -15.01 23.83 -10.08
CA LEU A 31 -13.60 24.27 -10.04
C LEU A 31 -12.79 23.78 -8.84
N ALA A 32 -13.38 23.01 -7.92
CA ALA A 32 -12.64 22.35 -6.85
C ALA A 32 -12.05 21.02 -7.38
N PRO A 33 -10.72 20.90 -7.45
CA PRO A 33 -10.08 19.66 -7.90
C PRO A 33 -10.18 18.58 -6.82
N GLY A 34 -10.21 17.32 -7.26
CA GLY A 34 -10.27 16.13 -6.42
C GLY A 34 -9.99 14.86 -7.22
N ALA A 35 -10.26 13.72 -6.60
CA ALA A 35 -10.12 12.40 -7.21
C ALA A 35 -11.44 11.63 -7.14
N LEU A 36 -11.72 10.87 -8.20
CA LEU A 36 -12.76 9.84 -8.23
C LEU A 36 -12.06 8.49 -8.10
N VAL A 37 -12.45 7.73 -7.08
CA VAL A 37 -12.00 6.35 -6.88
C VAL A 37 -13.10 5.44 -7.40
N GLU A 38 -12.75 4.55 -8.34
CA GLU A 38 -13.65 3.54 -8.86
C GLU A 38 -14.06 2.59 -7.73
N ASP A 39 -15.36 2.35 -7.64
CA ASP A 39 -15.89 1.40 -6.67
C ASP A 39 -15.47 -0.01 -7.07
N ALA A 40 -14.56 -0.60 -6.30
CA ALA A 40 -14.04 -1.94 -6.57
C ALA A 40 -15.11 -3.03 -6.41
N ARG A 41 -16.29 -2.72 -5.83
CA ARG A 41 -17.38 -3.69 -5.68
C ARG A 41 -17.92 -4.13 -7.03
N LEU A 42 -17.85 -5.44 -7.27
CA LEU A 42 -18.56 -6.06 -8.38
C LEU A 42 -20.09 -5.99 -8.16
N PRO A 43 -20.90 -5.94 -9.23
CA PRO A 43 -22.35 -5.88 -9.12
C PRO A 43 -22.94 -7.00 -8.26
N GLY A 44 -23.65 -6.62 -7.19
CA GLY A 44 -24.29 -7.55 -6.25
C GLY A 44 -23.35 -8.17 -5.21
N TRP A 45 -22.04 -7.91 -5.27
CA TRP A 45 -21.10 -8.36 -4.26
C TRP A 45 -21.11 -7.43 -3.06
N GLU A 46 -20.88 -8.00 -1.88
CA GLU A 46 -20.70 -7.25 -0.65
C GLU A 46 -19.22 -6.90 -0.45
N LEU A 47 -18.95 -5.72 0.11
CA LEU A 47 -17.61 -5.32 0.55
C LEU A 47 -17.54 -5.39 2.07
N GLN A 48 -16.61 -6.18 2.59
CA GLN A 48 -16.39 -6.31 4.02
C GLN A 48 -14.98 -5.80 4.34
N LEU A 49 -14.91 -4.73 5.14
CA LEU A 49 -13.63 -4.16 5.56
C LEU A 49 -12.88 -5.14 6.47
N GLY A 50 -11.55 -5.02 6.52
CA GLY A 50 -10.71 -5.78 7.44
C GLY A 50 -11.18 -5.71 8.89
N GLN A 51 -11.70 -4.55 9.32
CA GLN A 51 -12.28 -4.35 10.66
C GLN A 51 -13.35 -5.38 11.03
N VAL A 52 -14.12 -5.86 10.04
CA VAL A 52 -15.18 -6.88 10.24
C VAL A 52 -14.60 -8.30 10.28
N LEU A 53 -13.47 -8.53 9.60
CA LEU A 53 -12.82 -9.84 9.51
C LEU A 53 -11.90 -10.13 10.70
N MET A 54 -11.24 -9.12 11.26
CA MET A 54 -10.29 -9.31 12.36
C MET A 54 -10.91 -10.02 13.59
N PRO A 55 -12.15 -9.74 14.02
CA PRO A 55 -12.83 -10.48 15.09
C PRO A 55 -13.01 -11.99 14.82
N GLU A 56 -12.97 -12.45 13.57
CA GLU A 56 -13.06 -13.88 13.24
C GLU A 56 -11.83 -14.67 13.71
N VAL A 57 -10.69 -13.99 13.90
CA VAL A 57 -9.39 -14.61 14.24
C VAL A 57 -8.76 -14.07 15.52
N VAL A 58 -9.30 -12.97 16.06
CA VAL A 58 -8.88 -12.35 17.33
C VAL A 58 -10.12 -12.12 18.20
N SER A 59 -10.28 -12.93 19.25
CA SER A 59 -11.50 -12.95 20.08
C SER A 59 -11.85 -11.61 20.74
N ASP A 60 -10.84 -10.85 21.16
CA ASP A 60 -11.01 -9.58 21.88
C ASP A 60 -10.51 -8.39 21.02
N TYR A 61 -10.80 -8.44 19.72
CA TYR A 61 -10.36 -7.38 18.80
C TYR A 61 -11.06 -6.06 19.08
N GLU A 62 -10.29 -5.02 19.40
CA GLU A 62 -10.76 -3.66 19.64
C GLU A 62 -10.18 -2.71 18.57
N PRO A 63 -10.96 -2.33 17.55
CA PRO A 63 -10.46 -1.51 16.42
C PRO A 63 -9.88 -0.15 16.82
N ASP A 64 -10.39 0.44 17.90
CA ASP A 64 -9.98 1.78 18.35
C ASP A 64 -8.94 1.72 19.49
N ASN A 65 -8.36 0.54 19.75
CA ASN A 65 -7.28 0.35 20.71
C ASN A 65 -6.00 1.05 20.23
N SER A 66 -5.35 1.84 21.10
CA SER A 66 -4.16 2.61 20.72
C SER A 66 -2.92 1.75 20.43
N GLU A 67 -2.86 0.54 20.97
CA GLU A 67 -1.81 -0.45 20.69
C GLU A 67 -2.16 -1.36 19.52
N GLN A 68 -3.37 -1.25 18.95
CA GLN A 68 -3.83 -2.05 17.80
C GLN A 68 -3.69 -3.56 18.05
N VAL A 69 -4.00 -3.99 19.28
CA VAL A 69 -3.81 -5.37 19.75
C VAL A 69 -4.48 -6.35 18.80
N GLY A 70 -3.71 -7.33 18.33
CA GLY A 70 -4.15 -8.35 17.37
C GLY A 70 -4.13 -7.90 15.91
N TYR A 71 -3.94 -6.63 15.57
CA TYR A 71 -3.80 -6.20 14.17
C TYR A 71 -2.35 -6.35 13.70
N ASN A 72 -1.97 -7.59 13.36
CA ASN A 72 -0.63 -7.96 12.87
C ASN A 72 -0.72 -8.86 11.63
N VAL A 73 0.42 -9.03 10.93
CA VAL A 73 0.48 -9.80 9.68
C VAL A 73 0.08 -11.26 9.85
N GLN A 74 0.33 -11.87 11.02
CA GLN A 74 -0.04 -13.27 11.30
C GLN A 74 -1.56 -13.44 11.46
N ASN A 75 -2.24 -12.47 12.06
CA ASN A 75 -3.70 -12.47 12.19
C ASN A 75 -4.35 -12.13 10.84
N ILE A 76 -3.83 -11.16 10.09
CA ILE A 76 -4.31 -10.87 8.73
C ILE A 76 -4.15 -12.07 7.81
N HIS A 77 -3.01 -12.79 7.88
CA HIS A 77 -2.82 -14.03 7.16
C HIS A 77 -3.90 -15.06 7.47
N ARG A 78 -4.21 -15.26 8.76
CA ARG A 78 -5.30 -16.15 9.19
C ARG A 78 -6.66 -15.69 8.68
N ALA A 79 -6.98 -14.40 8.77
CA ALA A 79 -8.24 -13.84 8.29
C ALA A 79 -8.41 -14.03 6.76
N LEU A 80 -7.32 -13.98 6.00
CA LEU A 80 -7.35 -14.06 4.54
C LEU A 80 -7.31 -15.50 3.97
N GLN A 81 -7.22 -16.55 4.80
CA GLN A 81 -6.99 -17.94 4.33
C GLN A 81 -8.03 -18.47 3.34
N ARG A 82 -9.30 -18.07 3.48
CA ARG A 82 -10.39 -18.53 2.59
C ARG A 82 -10.53 -17.71 1.31
N PHE A 83 -9.85 -16.56 1.24
CA PHE A 83 -10.03 -15.58 0.18
C PHE A 83 -9.03 -15.80 -0.97
N THR A 84 -9.48 -15.47 -2.18
CA THR A 84 -8.68 -15.52 -3.40
C THR A 84 -8.16 -14.14 -3.78
N VAL A 85 -7.30 -14.05 -4.81
CA VAL A 85 -6.85 -12.77 -5.38
C VAL A 85 -8.03 -11.94 -5.90
N PRO A 86 -7.89 -10.60 -6.04
CA PRO A 86 -8.91 -9.78 -6.68
C PRO A 86 -9.26 -10.33 -8.07
N PRO A 87 -10.55 -10.43 -8.46
CA PRO A 87 -10.96 -11.06 -9.73
C PRO A 87 -10.38 -10.38 -10.97
N GLU A 88 -10.11 -9.08 -10.89
CA GLU A 88 -9.50 -8.27 -11.94
C GLU A 88 -7.96 -8.33 -11.98
N ALA A 89 -7.32 -9.01 -11.02
CA ALA A 89 -5.86 -9.10 -10.91
C ALA A 89 -5.25 -10.10 -11.91
N THR A 90 -5.41 -9.82 -13.21
CA THR A 90 -4.98 -10.72 -14.30
C THR A 90 -3.46 -10.86 -14.44
N THR A 91 -2.68 -9.99 -13.81
CA THR A 91 -1.21 -9.99 -13.87
C THR A 91 -0.56 -10.78 -12.76
N LEU A 92 -1.31 -11.22 -11.74
CA LEU A 92 -0.77 -12.02 -10.65
C LEU A 92 -0.58 -13.48 -11.07
N PRO A 93 0.45 -14.18 -10.56
CA PRO A 93 0.68 -15.58 -10.88
C PRO A 93 -0.50 -16.48 -10.51
N ALA A 94 -0.73 -17.51 -11.32
CA ALA A 94 -1.69 -18.55 -10.98
C ALA A 94 -1.31 -19.22 -9.65
N GLY A 95 -2.28 -19.37 -8.75
CA GLY A 95 -2.06 -19.97 -7.43
C GLY A 95 -1.76 -18.99 -6.30
N PHE A 96 -1.63 -17.68 -6.60
CA PHE A 96 -1.58 -16.66 -5.54
C PHE A 96 -2.84 -16.73 -4.67
N THR A 97 -2.63 -16.54 -3.37
CA THR A 97 -3.70 -16.38 -2.37
C THR A 97 -4.03 -14.90 -2.18
N ALA A 98 -5.11 -14.61 -1.46
CA ALA A 98 -5.37 -13.25 -0.99
C ALA A 98 -4.20 -12.70 -0.16
N PHE A 99 -3.58 -13.53 0.70
CA PHE A 99 -2.47 -13.05 1.53
C PHE A 99 -1.20 -12.77 0.71
N ASP A 100 -0.90 -13.56 -0.32
CA ASP A 100 0.22 -13.27 -1.23
C ASP A 100 0.05 -11.92 -1.92
N THR A 101 -1.19 -11.56 -2.25
CA THR A 101 -1.53 -10.24 -2.80
C THR A 101 -1.41 -9.14 -1.74
N PHE A 102 -1.89 -9.40 -0.52
CA PHE A 102 -1.80 -8.46 0.60
C PHE A 102 -0.34 -8.17 1.01
N ALA A 103 0.55 -9.16 0.92
CA ALA A 103 1.99 -8.93 1.11
C ALA A 103 2.52 -7.92 0.09
N GLY A 104 2.06 -8.00 -1.17
CA GLY A 104 2.29 -6.97 -2.19
C GLY A 104 1.78 -5.58 -1.80
N TYR A 105 0.63 -5.50 -1.12
CA TYR A 105 0.11 -4.21 -0.61
C TYR A 105 1.05 -3.60 0.43
N LEU A 106 1.61 -4.41 1.33
CA LEU A 106 2.55 -3.91 2.35
C LEU A 106 3.92 -3.54 1.77
N ILE A 107 4.39 -4.29 0.76
CA ILE A 107 5.57 -3.89 -0.04
C ILE A 107 5.32 -2.53 -0.70
N PHE A 108 4.14 -2.36 -1.30
CA PHE A 108 3.76 -1.10 -1.92
C PHE A 108 3.68 0.04 -0.91
N ASP A 109 3.05 -0.20 0.25
CA ASP A 109 2.96 0.78 1.33
C ASP A 109 4.36 1.26 1.77
N ALA A 110 5.32 0.33 1.89
CA ALA A 110 6.72 0.67 2.17
C ALA A 110 7.38 1.45 1.02
N LEU A 111 7.12 1.07 -0.23
CA LEU A 111 7.67 1.72 -1.42
C LEU A 111 7.28 3.20 -1.49
N ILE A 112 5.99 3.50 -1.29
CA ILE A 112 5.45 4.88 -1.37
C ILE A 112 5.40 5.60 -0.01
N ALA A 113 5.95 4.99 1.05
CA ALA A 113 5.91 5.51 2.42
C ALA A 113 4.48 5.79 2.93
N HIS A 114 3.53 4.92 2.60
CA HIS A 114 2.16 4.95 3.09
C HIS A 114 2.09 4.31 4.49
N GLY A 115 1.80 5.13 5.49
CA GLY A 115 1.80 4.71 6.91
C GLY A 115 0.42 4.35 7.47
N ASP A 116 -0.63 4.42 6.66
CA ASP A 116 -2.03 4.46 7.13
C ASP A 116 -2.85 3.21 6.79
N ARG A 117 -2.18 2.06 6.59
CA ARG A 117 -2.85 0.76 6.34
C ARG A 117 -3.46 0.16 7.62
N HIS A 118 -4.55 0.74 8.10
CA HIS A 118 -5.38 0.16 9.16
C HIS A 118 -6.45 -0.81 8.61
N ASP A 119 -7.18 -1.47 9.50
CA ASP A 119 -8.19 -2.47 9.20
C ASP A 119 -9.39 -1.97 8.37
N ARG A 120 -9.66 -0.67 8.35
CA ARG A 120 -10.63 -0.04 7.42
C ARG A 120 -10.07 0.31 6.04
N ASN A 121 -8.75 0.25 5.86
CA ASN A 121 -8.04 0.58 4.60
C ASN A 121 -7.67 -0.67 3.81
N TRP A 122 -8.42 -1.75 3.99
CA TRP A 122 -8.44 -2.90 3.09
C TRP A 122 -9.75 -3.64 3.29
N ALA A 123 -10.12 -4.47 2.31
CA ALA A 123 -11.39 -5.16 2.32
C ALA A 123 -11.30 -6.47 1.56
N VAL A 124 -12.34 -7.28 1.72
CA VAL A 124 -12.66 -8.43 0.87
C VAL A 124 -14.00 -8.20 0.20
N MET A 125 -14.20 -8.89 -0.92
CA MET A 125 -15.45 -8.91 -1.65
C MET A 125 -16.07 -10.30 -1.55
N VAL A 126 -17.36 -10.35 -1.24
CA VAL A 126 -18.12 -11.59 -1.04
C VAL A 126 -19.24 -11.66 -2.08
N PRO A 127 -19.29 -12.72 -2.93
CA PRO A 127 -20.35 -12.88 -3.91
C PRO A 127 -21.71 -13.17 -3.25
N PRO A 128 -22.83 -12.93 -3.95
CA PRO A 128 -24.15 -13.34 -3.49
C PRO A 128 -24.19 -14.83 -3.10
N PRO A 129 -24.94 -15.22 -2.04
CA PRO A 129 -25.11 -16.61 -1.67
C PRO A 129 -25.62 -17.46 -2.84
N GLY A 130 -24.91 -18.55 -3.16
CA GLY A 130 -25.24 -19.43 -4.28
C GLY A 130 -24.97 -18.83 -5.68
N GLY A 131 -24.41 -17.62 -5.75
CA GLY A 131 -23.96 -17.00 -6.99
C GLY A 131 -22.60 -17.54 -7.49
N PRO A 132 -22.24 -17.27 -8.75
CA PRO A 132 -20.93 -17.61 -9.26
C PRO A 132 -19.87 -16.68 -8.63
N GLY A 133 -18.77 -17.25 -8.15
CA GLY A 133 -17.66 -16.49 -7.58
C GLY A 133 -17.06 -17.15 -6.35
N ARG A 134 -15.92 -16.64 -5.92
CA ARG A 134 -15.28 -16.99 -4.65
C ARG A 134 -14.99 -15.71 -3.91
N ASP A 135 -15.05 -15.75 -2.59
CA ASP A 135 -14.61 -14.63 -1.77
C ASP A 135 -13.18 -14.25 -2.18
N SER A 136 -12.95 -12.95 -2.36
CA SER A 136 -11.70 -12.43 -2.90
C SER A 136 -11.24 -11.20 -2.15
N LEU A 137 -9.94 -10.94 -2.13
CA LEU A 137 -9.42 -9.66 -1.66
C LEU A 137 -9.92 -8.52 -2.57
N CYS A 138 -10.21 -7.36 -1.98
CA CYS A 138 -10.45 -6.13 -2.73
C CYS A 138 -9.11 -5.59 -3.27
N PRO A 139 -9.07 -5.02 -4.49
CA PRO A 139 -7.96 -4.17 -4.94
C PRO A 139 -7.57 -3.14 -3.87
N SER A 140 -6.28 -2.79 -3.78
CA SER A 140 -5.81 -1.80 -2.82
C SER A 140 -6.41 -0.42 -3.10
N PHE A 141 -6.74 0.33 -2.05
CA PHE A 141 -7.29 1.68 -2.15
C PHE A 141 -6.75 2.55 -1.01
N ASP A 142 -7.07 3.86 -1.07
CA ASP A 142 -6.72 4.88 -0.09
C ASP A 142 -5.20 4.96 0.13
N HIS A 143 -4.53 5.55 -0.85
CA HIS A 143 -3.08 5.76 -0.89
C HIS A 143 -2.70 7.23 -0.68
N ALA A 144 -3.66 8.12 -0.47
CA ALA A 144 -3.49 9.56 -0.35
C ALA A 144 -2.50 9.95 0.75
N ALA A 145 -2.47 9.18 1.85
CA ALA A 145 -1.61 9.39 3.01
C ALA A 145 -0.14 8.93 2.79
N SER A 146 0.42 9.19 1.61
CA SER A 146 1.72 8.67 1.17
C SER A 146 2.62 9.74 0.53
N LEU A 147 3.77 9.33 -0.02
CA LEU A 147 4.68 10.15 -0.84
C LEU A 147 5.14 11.47 -0.19
N GLY A 148 5.07 11.56 1.14
CA GLY A 148 5.32 12.80 1.87
C GLY A 148 4.41 13.94 1.43
N PHE A 149 3.13 13.68 1.14
CA PHE A 149 2.20 14.70 0.61
C PHE A 149 2.10 15.93 1.52
N THR A 150 2.20 15.75 2.84
CA THR A 150 2.22 16.80 3.87
C THR A 150 3.48 17.67 3.89
N LEU A 151 4.55 17.27 3.21
CA LEU A 151 5.79 18.06 3.17
C LEU A 151 5.61 19.34 2.36
N THR A 152 6.29 20.40 2.78
CA THR A 152 6.44 21.63 2.00
C THR A 152 7.57 21.48 0.99
N ASP A 153 7.57 22.30 -0.04
CA ASP A 153 8.63 22.31 -1.06
C ASP A 153 10.00 22.72 -0.48
N THR A 154 10.01 23.64 0.49
CA THR A 154 11.21 23.94 1.29
C THR A 154 11.75 22.67 1.95
N LYS A 155 10.88 21.89 2.59
CA LYS A 155 11.32 20.67 3.28
C LYS A 155 11.81 19.61 2.29
N ARG A 156 11.16 19.48 1.14
CA ARG A 156 11.61 18.59 0.06
C ARG A 156 13.00 18.99 -0.45
N ALA A 157 13.25 20.29 -0.63
CA ALA A 157 14.56 20.80 -1.06
C ALA A 157 15.67 20.51 -0.04
N GLU A 158 15.40 20.71 1.27
CA GLU A 158 16.35 20.33 2.35
C GLU A 158 16.66 18.83 2.33
N LEU A 159 15.66 17.98 2.13
CA LEU A 159 15.88 16.53 2.09
C LEU A 159 16.67 16.10 0.84
N LEU A 160 16.42 16.76 -0.30
CA LEU A 160 17.15 16.55 -1.55
C LEU A 160 18.59 17.08 -1.52
N SER A 161 18.91 18.07 -0.68
CA SER A 161 20.29 18.55 -0.49
C SER A 161 21.14 17.58 0.34
N GLY A 162 20.52 16.59 0.99
CA GLY A 162 21.19 15.63 1.86
C GLY A 162 21.31 16.07 3.33
N GLU A 163 20.77 17.24 3.69
CA GLU A 163 20.79 17.72 5.07
C GLU A 163 20.04 16.77 6.02
N ASN A 164 20.54 16.63 7.26
CA ASN A 164 19.93 15.80 8.31
C ASN A 164 19.68 14.33 7.89
N GLY A 165 20.57 13.77 7.07
CA GLY A 165 20.45 12.40 6.54
C GLY A 165 19.61 12.30 5.26
N GLY A 166 19.13 13.42 4.72
CA GLY A 166 18.42 13.51 3.46
C GLY A 166 17.18 12.63 3.37
N ILE A 167 16.82 12.25 2.14
CA ILE A 167 15.65 11.39 1.88
C ILE A 167 15.80 10.01 2.52
N ALA A 168 16.99 9.41 2.51
CA ALA A 168 17.23 8.12 3.15
C ALA A 168 16.94 8.17 4.66
N GLY A 169 17.46 9.18 5.36
CA GLY A 169 17.22 9.39 6.78
C GLY A 169 15.75 9.70 7.10
N TRP A 170 15.03 10.36 6.19
CA TRP A 170 13.59 10.59 6.33
C TRP A 170 12.79 9.29 6.11
N ALA A 171 13.09 8.55 5.04
CA ALA A 171 12.42 7.30 4.69
C ALA A 171 12.58 6.23 5.79
N LEU A 172 13.74 6.20 6.45
CA LEU A 172 14.02 5.36 7.61
C LEU A 172 13.10 5.62 8.81
N LYS A 173 12.33 6.73 8.82
CA LYS A 173 11.37 7.06 9.88
C LYS A 173 9.95 6.59 9.57
N GLY A 174 9.70 6.01 8.39
CA GLY A 174 8.42 5.36 8.06
C GLY A 174 8.13 4.23 9.04
N ARG A 175 7.01 4.33 9.78
CA ARG A 175 6.59 3.35 10.79
C ARG A 175 5.20 2.84 10.47
N ALA A 176 4.98 1.54 10.70
CA ALA A 176 3.68 0.90 10.61
C ALA A 176 2.82 1.24 11.83
N ARG A 177 2.47 2.53 12.00
CA ARG A 177 1.79 3.01 13.23
C ARG A 177 0.37 2.49 13.40
N ARG A 178 -0.21 1.97 12.32
CA ARG A 178 -1.53 1.35 12.31
C ARG A 178 -1.51 -0.13 12.66
N PHE A 179 -0.34 -0.74 12.80
CA PHE A 179 -0.19 -2.15 13.19
C PHE A 179 0.08 -2.29 14.68
N GLU A 180 -0.18 -3.50 15.18
CA GLU A 180 0.04 -3.90 16.57
C GLU A 180 1.40 -3.42 17.06
N HIS A 181 1.37 -2.72 18.20
CA HIS A 181 2.57 -2.20 18.84
C HIS A 181 2.53 -2.47 20.33
N ARG A 182 3.55 -3.17 20.80
CA ARG A 182 3.73 -3.41 22.23
C ARG A 182 4.48 -2.24 22.86
N VAL A 183 3.88 -1.61 23.88
CA VAL A 183 4.54 -0.57 24.68
C VAL A 183 5.91 -1.06 25.19
N GLY A 184 6.92 -0.19 25.05
CA GLY A 184 8.30 -0.48 25.45
C GLY A 184 9.15 -1.15 24.38
N THR A 185 8.60 -1.42 23.19
CA THR A 185 9.37 -1.90 22.02
C THR A 185 9.56 -0.79 20.99
N PRO A 186 10.50 -0.91 20.04
CA PRO A 186 10.53 -0.03 18.88
C PRO A 186 9.35 -0.30 17.94
N TRP A 187 8.77 0.75 17.37
CA TRP A 187 7.80 0.61 16.29
C TRP A 187 8.43 -0.12 15.09
N ARG A 188 7.71 -1.08 14.51
CA ARG A 188 8.12 -1.71 13.25
C ARG A 188 8.18 -0.67 12.14
N THR A 189 9.20 -0.78 11.29
CA THR A 189 9.25 0.04 10.07
C THR A 189 8.33 -0.54 9.01
N LEU A 190 7.93 0.26 8.01
CA LEU A 190 7.13 -0.25 6.90
C LEU A 190 7.87 -1.35 6.12
N VAL A 191 9.20 -1.22 5.98
CA VAL A 191 10.06 -2.21 5.31
C VAL A 191 10.12 -3.51 6.11
N ASP A 192 10.25 -3.44 7.44
CA ASP A 192 10.23 -4.65 8.28
C ASP A 192 8.87 -5.34 8.24
N LEU A 193 7.77 -4.58 8.26
CA LEU A 193 6.42 -5.13 8.16
C LEU A 193 6.20 -5.84 6.81
N ALA A 194 6.67 -5.25 5.71
CA ALA A 194 6.64 -5.89 4.40
C ALA A 194 7.46 -7.19 4.38
N SER A 195 8.66 -7.18 4.98
CA SER A 195 9.50 -8.38 5.12
C SER A 195 8.81 -9.47 5.95
N ASP A 196 8.19 -9.10 7.08
CA ASP A 196 7.44 -10.03 7.94
C ASP A 196 6.28 -10.71 7.19
N ALA A 197 5.56 -9.95 6.35
CA ALA A 197 4.48 -10.51 5.53
C ALA A 197 5.00 -11.44 4.45
N VAL A 198 6.05 -11.05 3.72
CA VAL A 198 6.66 -11.91 2.68
C VAL A 198 7.30 -13.16 3.29
N ALA A 199 7.77 -13.11 4.53
CA ALA A 199 8.28 -14.29 5.25
C ALA A 199 7.19 -15.34 5.54
N LEU A 200 5.90 -14.96 5.51
CA LEU A 200 4.76 -15.87 5.64
C LEU A 200 4.29 -16.44 4.29
N CYS A 201 4.79 -15.90 3.17
CA CYS A 201 4.49 -16.37 1.82
C CYS A 201 5.42 -17.49 1.37
N SER A 202 5.06 -18.16 0.26
CA SER A 202 5.94 -19.14 -0.39
C SER A 202 7.17 -18.46 -1.02
N PRO A 203 8.26 -19.22 -1.28
CA PRO A 203 9.42 -18.70 -2.01
C PRO A 203 9.05 -18.10 -3.37
N GLU A 204 8.11 -18.72 -4.10
CA GLU A 204 7.68 -18.25 -5.41
C GLU A 204 6.98 -16.89 -5.33
N THR A 205 6.16 -16.65 -4.31
CA THR A 205 5.56 -15.33 -4.06
C THR A 205 6.62 -14.28 -3.73
N ARG A 206 7.62 -14.64 -2.91
CA ARG A 206 8.73 -13.74 -2.58
C ARG A 206 9.51 -13.35 -3.83
N ASP A 207 9.88 -14.33 -4.64
CA ASP A 207 10.62 -14.12 -5.89
C ASP A 207 9.82 -13.25 -6.84
N HIS A 208 8.52 -13.50 -6.99
CA HIS A 208 7.64 -12.66 -7.80
C HIS A 208 7.67 -11.19 -7.36
N TRP A 209 7.45 -10.90 -6.08
CA TRP A 209 7.44 -9.51 -5.61
C TRP A 209 8.81 -8.85 -5.67
N ARG A 210 9.89 -9.62 -5.46
CA ARG A 210 11.26 -9.16 -5.65
C ARG A 210 11.50 -8.77 -7.12
N ASP A 211 11.10 -9.61 -8.07
CA ASP A 211 11.20 -9.34 -9.50
C ASP A 211 10.39 -8.10 -9.90
N ARG A 212 9.17 -7.96 -9.38
CA ARG A 212 8.35 -6.75 -9.58
C ARG A 212 9.05 -5.50 -9.06
N LEU A 213 9.61 -5.51 -7.86
CA LEU A 213 10.42 -4.40 -7.34
C LEU A 213 11.64 -4.11 -8.23
N MET A 214 12.35 -5.15 -8.68
CA MET A 214 13.49 -4.98 -9.57
C MET A 214 13.08 -4.29 -10.88
N SER A 215 11.88 -4.58 -11.41
CA SER A 215 11.34 -3.94 -12.62
C SER A 215 10.91 -2.48 -12.45
N VAL A 216 10.79 -1.98 -11.22
CA VAL A 216 10.52 -0.55 -10.96
C VAL A 216 11.78 0.26 -11.21
N GLU A 217 11.93 0.81 -12.42
CA GLU A 217 13.08 1.62 -12.81
C GLU A 217 12.84 3.11 -12.54
N CYS A 218 13.93 3.86 -12.29
CA CYS A 218 13.87 5.30 -12.02
C CYS A 218 13.18 6.07 -13.15
N GLY A 219 13.44 5.71 -14.42
CA GLY A 219 12.79 6.32 -15.58
C GLY A 219 11.27 6.11 -15.58
N SER A 220 10.80 4.88 -15.34
CA SER A 220 9.37 4.57 -15.28
C SER A 220 8.65 5.28 -14.13
N VAL A 221 9.31 5.41 -12.97
CA VAL A 221 8.78 6.20 -11.84
C VAL A 221 8.71 7.68 -12.21
N ASP A 222 9.76 8.22 -12.83
CA ASP A 222 9.78 9.62 -13.26
C ASP A 222 8.70 9.91 -14.31
N ASP A 223 8.47 9.02 -15.27
CA ASP A 223 7.40 9.15 -16.27
C ASP A 223 6.01 9.20 -15.62
N VAL A 224 5.73 8.31 -14.66
CA VAL A 224 4.48 8.32 -13.89
C VAL A 224 4.32 9.63 -13.13
N VAL A 225 5.35 10.09 -12.42
CA VAL A 225 5.29 11.31 -11.61
C VAL A 225 5.20 12.57 -12.46
N ALA A 226 5.86 12.60 -13.62
CA ALA A 226 5.82 13.70 -14.58
C ALA A 226 4.45 13.88 -15.23
N SER A 227 3.65 12.80 -15.30
CA SER A 227 2.29 12.86 -15.86
C SER A 227 1.27 13.55 -14.94
N ALA A 228 1.61 13.75 -13.66
CA ALA A 228 0.71 14.39 -12.71
C ALA A 228 0.61 15.91 -12.96
N PRO A 229 -0.60 16.48 -13.02
CA PRO A 229 -0.78 17.92 -13.15
C PRO A 229 -0.44 18.64 -11.84
N ASP A 230 -0.08 19.91 -11.95
CA ASP A 230 0.11 20.84 -10.82
C ASP A 230 1.11 20.36 -9.74
N LEU A 231 2.07 19.53 -10.14
CA LEU A 231 3.17 19.09 -9.29
C LEU A 231 4.40 19.96 -9.54
N SER A 232 4.99 20.52 -8.49
CA SER A 232 6.24 21.29 -8.62
C SER A 232 7.41 20.37 -8.96
N ASP A 233 8.42 20.91 -9.66
CA ASP A 233 9.63 20.16 -10.02
C ASP A 233 10.33 19.55 -8.80
N ILE A 234 10.32 20.26 -7.67
CA ILE A 234 10.91 19.77 -6.43
C ILE A 234 10.10 18.64 -5.80
N ALA A 235 8.76 18.68 -5.91
CA ALA A 235 7.91 17.59 -5.47
C ALA A 235 8.09 16.35 -6.33
N ARG A 236 8.18 16.51 -7.66
CA ARG A 236 8.50 15.42 -8.59
C ARG A 236 9.83 14.75 -8.23
N ARG A 237 10.91 15.52 -8.15
CA ARG A 237 12.25 15.00 -7.82
C ARG A 237 12.28 14.29 -6.47
N PHE A 238 11.62 14.85 -5.46
CA PHE A 238 11.50 14.22 -4.15
C PHE A 238 10.78 12.88 -4.22
N THR A 239 9.63 12.81 -4.92
CA THR A 239 8.84 11.60 -5.06
C THR A 239 9.63 10.49 -5.76
N VAL A 240 10.30 10.80 -6.87
CA VAL A 240 11.14 9.83 -7.59
C VAL A 240 12.25 9.29 -6.68
N GLU A 241 13.01 10.17 -6.04
CA GLU A 241 14.12 9.78 -5.16
C GLU A 241 13.62 8.97 -3.94
N LEU A 242 12.49 9.33 -3.35
CA LEU A 242 11.87 8.59 -2.24
C LEU A 242 11.52 7.14 -2.65
N VAL A 243 10.86 6.97 -3.80
CA VAL A 243 10.48 5.66 -4.31
C VAL A 243 11.72 4.82 -4.57
N MET A 244 12.77 5.39 -5.18
CA MET A 244 14.00 4.66 -5.47
C MET A 244 14.79 4.29 -4.21
N VAL A 245 14.84 5.16 -3.20
CA VAL A 245 15.43 4.87 -1.90
C VAL A 245 14.68 3.73 -1.21
N ASN A 246 13.35 3.76 -1.17
CA ASN A 246 12.56 2.69 -0.56
C ASN A 246 12.65 1.38 -1.34
N ARG A 247 12.70 1.43 -2.67
CA ARG A 247 12.94 0.25 -3.51
C ARG A 247 14.24 -0.44 -3.12
N GLY A 248 15.34 0.30 -2.97
CA GLY A 248 16.63 -0.27 -2.52
C GLY A 248 16.50 -0.95 -1.16
N ARG A 249 15.91 -0.25 -0.19
CA ARG A 249 15.68 -0.78 1.16
C ARG A 249 14.83 -2.05 1.18
N LEU A 250 13.82 -2.14 0.31
CA LEU A 250 13.00 -3.34 0.16
C LEU A 250 13.79 -4.49 -0.45
N LEU A 251 14.57 -4.24 -1.50
CA LEU A 251 15.40 -5.27 -2.13
C LEU A 251 16.46 -5.85 -1.18
N ASP A 252 16.95 -5.06 -0.22
CA ASP A 252 17.90 -5.50 0.81
C ASP A 252 17.28 -6.50 1.81
N VAL A 253 15.96 -6.42 2.07
CA VAL A 253 15.29 -7.30 3.05
C VAL A 253 14.48 -8.42 2.43
N LEU A 254 14.20 -8.33 1.13
CA LEU A 254 13.50 -9.35 0.35
C LEU A 254 14.47 -10.28 -0.40
N SER A 255 15.75 -10.27 -0.05
CA SER A 255 16.81 -11.12 -0.64
C SER A 255 16.86 -12.52 -0.05
#